data_AF-A0A0D7QFB0-F1
#
_entry.id   AF-A0A0D7QFB0-F1
#
_cell.length_a   1.000
_cell.length_b   1.000
_cell.length_c   1.000
_cell.angle_alpha   90.00
_cell.angle_beta   90.00
_cell.angle_gamma   90.00
#
_symmetry.space_group_name_H-M   'P 1'
#
loop_
_entity.id
_entity.type
_entity.pdbx_description
1 polymer ?
#
loop_
_entity_poly.entity_id
_entity_poly.type
_entity_poly.pdbx_seq_one_letter_code
_entity_poly.pdbx_strand_id
1 'polypeptide(L)' 'MSEKTKLVNDMAASIATWHGVTPPNDVALRMLGDLEKLIRDFEALRGSLRFEDEPSSFEAALREAASIEVRR' A
#
# COMPACT_ATOMS: atom_id res chain seq x y z
N MET A 1 -8.30 -8.29 22.27
CA MET A 1 -8.62 -8.46 20.82
C MET A 1 -7.38 -8.93 20.11
N SER A 2 -7.49 -9.87 19.15
CA SER A 2 -6.37 -10.23 18.28
C SER A 2 -6.04 -9.07 17.33
N GLU A 3 -4.77 -8.92 16.95
CA GLU A 3 -4.29 -7.88 16.02
C GLU A 3 -5.05 -7.94 14.67
N LYS A 4 -5.28 -9.17 14.18
CA LYS A 4 -6.12 -9.44 13.00
C LYS A 4 -7.54 -8.94 13.13
N THR A 5 -8.14 -9.13 14.31
CA THR A 5 -9.49 -8.62 14.59
C THR A 5 -9.53 -7.10 14.62
N LYS A 6 -8.47 -6.44 15.11
CA LYS A 6 -8.37 -4.98 15.10
C LYS A 6 -8.28 -4.43 13.67
N LEU A 7 -7.41 -4.98 12.83
CA LEU A 7 -7.28 -4.52 11.44
C LEU A 7 -8.61 -4.62 10.68
N VAL A 8 -9.29 -5.77 10.77
CA VAL A 8 -10.57 -5.98 10.10
C VAL A 8 -11.61 -4.96 10.54
N ASN A 9 -11.69 -4.67 11.84
CA ASN A 9 -12.64 -3.70 12.38
C ASN A 9 -12.33 -2.26 11.96
N ASP A 10 -11.06 -1.85 12.07
CA ASP A 10 -10.63 -0.49 11.71
C ASP A 10 -10.84 -0.22 10.21
N MET A 11 -10.51 -1.21 9.37
CA MET A 11 -10.70 -1.12 7.92
C MET A 11 -12.19 -1.11 7.55
N ALA A 12 -13.03 -1.95 8.16
CA ALA A 12 -14.46 -1.92 7.91
C ALA A 12 -15.08 -0.57 8.31
N ALA A 13 -14.65 0.01 9.43
CA ALA A 13 -15.08 1.35 9.85
C ALA A 13 -14.63 2.44 8.87
N SER A 14 -13.39 2.37 8.37
CA SER A 14 -12.87 3.28 7.35
C SER A 14 -13.65 3.20 6.04
N ILE A 15 -13.90 1.97 5.55
CA ILE A 15 -14.68 1.73 4.32
C ILE A 15 -16.09 2.29 4.46
N ALA A 16 -16.76 2.06 5.60
CA ALA A 16 -18.08 2.62 5.85
C ALA A 16 -18.04 4.16 5.87
N THR A 17 -17.02 4.74 6.50
CA THR A 17 -16.89 6.19 6.67
C THR A 17 -16.64 6.92 5.35
N TRP A 18 -15.74 6.40 4.52
CA TRP A 18 -15.28 7.10 3.31
C TRP A 18 -15.96 6.66 2.03
N HIS A 19 -16.51 5.44 2.00
CA HIS A 19 -17.09 4.86 0.79
C HIS A 19 -18.58 4.52 0.94
N GLY A 20 -19.14 4.62 2.15
CA GLY A 20 -20.58 4.39 2.39
C GLY A 20 -21.03 2.95 2.15
N VAL A 21 -20.09 2.00 2.08
CA VAL A 21 -20.38 0.57 1.86
C VAL A 21 -19.92 -0.24 3.06
N THR A 22 -20.57 -1.38 3.29
CA THR A 22 -20.18 -2.36 4.29
C THR A 22 -19.71 -3.65 3.62
N PRO A 23 -18.87 -4.46 4.28
CA PRO A 23 -18.52 -5.78 3.76
C PRO A 23 -19.81 -6.60 3.51
N PRO A 24 -20.04 -7.12 2.30
CA PRO A 24 -21.33 -7.71 1.94
C PRO A 24 -21.54 -9.14 2.48
N ASN A 25 -20.47 -9.81 2.94
CA ASN A 25 -20.50 -11.19 3.44
C ASN A 25 -19.22 -11.56 4.22
N ASP A 26 -19.23 -12.75 4.83
CA ASP A 26 -18.09 -13.30 5.59
C ASP A 26 -16.84 -13.53 4.74
N VAL A 27 -16.99 -13.79 3.43
CA VAL A 27 -15.85 -13.97 2.52
C VAL A 27 -15.07 -12.67 2.40
N ALA A 28 -15.75 -11.53 2.28
CA ALA A 28 -15.11 -10.21 2.26
C ALA A 28 -14.32 -9.93 3.54
N LEU A 29 -14.85 -10.33 4.71
CA LEU A 29 -14.15 -10.18 5.99
C LEU A 29 -12.90 -11.08 6.09
N ARG A 30 -12.96 -12.30 5.56
CA ARG A 30 -11.79 -13.20 5.51
C ARG A 30 -10.69 -12.64 4.61
N MET A 31 -11.06 -12.19 3.40
CA MET A 31 -10.12 -11.56 2.47
C MET A 31 -9.46 -10.32 3.07
N LEU A 32 -10.22 -9.49 3.80
CA LEU A 32 -9.67 -8.34 4.52
C LEU A 32 -8.67 -8.77 5.62
N GLY A 33 -8.95 -9.88 6.29
CA GLY A 33 -7.99 -10.47 7.23
C GLY A 33 -6.73 -11.01 6.55
N ASP A 34 -6.82 -11.51 5.33
CA ASP A 34 -5.67 -12.03 4.59
C ASP A 34 -4.78 -10.89 4.03
N LEU A 35 -5.37 -9.72 3.79
CA LEU A 35 -4.64 -8.50 3.44
C LEU A 35 -3.63 -8.11 4.53
N GLU A 36 -3.90 -8.39 5.81
CA GLU A 36 -2.93 -8.15 6.90
C GLU A 36 -1.61 -8.85 6.65
N LYS A 37 -1.66 -10.14 6.28
CA LYS A 37 -0.47 -10.92 6.01
C LYS A 37 0.29 -10.32 4.84
N LEU A 38 -0.42 -9.95 3.77
CA LEU A 38 0.19 -9.35 2.58
C LEU A 38 0.88 -8.02 2.90
N ILE A 39 0.28 -7.16 3.73
CA ILE A 39 0.89 -5.91 4.20
C ILE A 39 2.19 -6.22 4.95
N ARG A 40 2.17 -7.17 5.89
CA ARG A 40 3.37 -7.56 6.64
C ARG A 40 4.47 -8.13 5.76
N ASP A 41 4.10 -8.94 4.76
CA ASP A 41 5.05 -9.49 3.79
C ASP A 41 5.73 -8.35 3.00
N PHE A 42 4.99 -7.31 2.58
CA PHE A 42 5.57 -6.12 1.95
C PHE A 42 6.41 -5.28 2.91
N GLU A 43 5.98 -5.10 4.16
CA GLU A 43 6.76 -4.39 5.17
C GLU A 43 8.09 -5.08 5.46
N ALA A 44 8.11 -6.41 5.47
CA ALA A 44 9.35 -7.19 5.64
C ALA A 44 10.32 -7.05 4.45
N LEU A 45 9.82 -6.70 3.27
CA LEU A 45 10.64 -6.41 2.09
C LEU A 45 11.18 -4.97 2.09
N ARG A 46 10.63 -4.08 2.92
CA ARG A 46 11.11 -2.69 3.03
C ARG A 46 12.57 -2.67 3.46
N GLY A 47 13.38 -1.87 2.78
CA GLY A 47 14.83 -1.75 3.00
C GLY A 47 15.65 -2.91 2.46
N SER A 48 15.02 -3.92 1.84
CA SER A 48 15.71 -5.06 1.20
C SER A 48 15.76 -4.95 -0.33
N LEU A 49 14.95 -4.07 -0.91
CA LEU A 49 14.85 -3.90 -2.35
C LEU A 49 15.84 -2.83 -2.81
N ARG A 50 16.67 -3.18 -3.80
CA ARG A 50 17.67 -2.28 -4.42
C ARG A 50 17.09 -0.96 -4.95
N PHE A 51 15.79 -0.93 -5.25
CA PHE A 51 15.07 0.29 -5.67
C PHE A 51 14.96 1.35 -4.57
N GLU A 52 15.09 0.98 -3.30
CA GLU A 52 15.05 1.92 -2.16
C GLU A 52 16.39 2.63 -1.93
N ASP A 53 17.47 2.09 -2.48
CA ASP A 53 18.82 2.69 -2.45
C ASP A 53 19.05 3.71 -3.57
N GLU A 54 18.16 3.76 -4.58
CA GLU A 54 18.19 4.82 -5.59
C GLU A 54 17.48 6.05 -5.03
N PRO A 55 18.21 7.14 -4.70
CA PRO A 55 17.56 8.42 -4.64
C PRO A 55 17.33 8.84 -6.09
N SER A 56 16.24 8.38 -6.72
CA SER A 56 15.59 9.28 -7.68
C SER A 56 14.97 10.39 -6.84
N SER A 57 15.82 11.25 -6.27
CA SER A 57 15.39 12.51 -5.73
C SER A 57 14.55 13.16 -6.82
N PHE A 58 13.50 13.86 -6.42
CA PHE A 58 12.61 14.52 -7.37
C PHE A 58 13.42 15.31 -8.43
N GLU A 59 14.52 15.95 -8.02
CA GLU A 59 15.49 16.63 -8.88
C GLU A 59 16.23 15.72 -9.87
N ALA A 60 16.65 14.52 -9.45
CA ALA A 60 17.28 13.54 -10.34
C ALA A 60 16.30 13.05 -11.42
N ALA A 61 15.06 12.74 -11.03
CA ALA A 61 14.00 12.38 -11.97
C ALA A 61 13.63 13.54 -12.92
N LEU A 62 13.62 14.78 -12.41
CA LEU A 62 13.33 15.97 -13.21
C LEU A 62 14.42 16.23 -14.27
N ARG A 63 15.70 16.07 -13.91
CA ARG A 63 16.82 16.21 -14.84
C ARG A 63 16.81 15.14 -15.92
N GLU A 64 16.51 13.91 -15.56
CA GLU A 64 16.38 12.81 -16.53
C GLU A 64 15.24 13.09 -17.52
N ALA A 65 14.06 13.50 -17.02
CA ALA A 65 12.93 13.88 -17.85
C ALA A 65 13.25 15.03 -18.82
N ALA A 66 13.92 16.09 -18.36
CA ALA A 66 14.35 17.20 -19.21
C ALA A 66 15.38 16.76 -20.28
N SER A 67 16.27 15.82 -19.96
CA SER A 67 17.26 15.30 -20.90
C SER A 67 16.65 14.48 -22.04
N ILE A 68 15.48 13.87 -21.80
CA ILE A 68 14.71 13.14 -22.81
C ILE A 68 14.07 14.11 -23.82
N GLU A 69 13.67 15.30 -23.38
CA GLU A 69 13.06 16.33 -24.22
C GLU A 69 14.08 17.03 -25.14
N VAL A 70 15.31 17.24 -24.67
CA VAL A 70 16.41 17.85 -25.46
C VAL A 70 16.95 16.91 -26.56
N ARG A 71 16.67 15.61 -26.47
CA ARG A 71 17.14 14.59 -27.43
C ARG A 71 16.13 14.29 -28.55
N ARG A 72 15.01 15.00 -28.61
CA ARG A 72 14.04 14.98 -29.72
C ARG A 72 14.26 16.16 -30.65
#